data_AF-A0A6G4M2W6-F1
#
_entry.id   AF-A0A6G4M2W6-F1
#
_cell.length_a   1.000
_cell.length_b   1.000
_cell.length_c   1.000
_cell.angle_alpha   90.00
_cell.angle_beta   90.00
_cell.angle_gamma   90.00
#
_symmetry.space_group_name_H-M   'P 1'
#
loop_
_entity.id
_entity.type
_entity.pdbx_description
1 polymer ?
#
loop_
_entity_poly.entity_id
_entity_poly.type
_entity_poly.pdbx_seq_one_letter_code
_entity_poly.pdbx_strand_id
1 'polypeptide(L)'
;MRPAKQAIVKQGKSTTAHKRVQQMLKTEIVRSDYQDVLNFAVRFNTRRCRNNGQILTDSLLKTIEKASRDYVLAGQAKNMSPREIKRKIVASGRRSRNYTAWTSDVDLEGKHSLMAGVKGRVKA
;
A
#
# COMPACT_ATOMS: atom_id res chain seq x y z
N MET A 1 47.76 24.67 14.37
CA MET A 1 47.13 23.49 13.73
C MET A 1 45.62 23.57 13.94
N ARG A 2 44.82 23.54 12.86
CA ARG A 2 43.34 23.51 12.93
C ARG A 2 42.86 22.14 12.41
N PRO A 3 41.90 21.45 13.06
CA PRO A 3 41.38 20.20 12.52
C PRO A 3 40.47 20.48 11.31
N ALA A 4 40.68 19.72 10.25
CA ALA A 4 39.90 19.79 9.02
C ALA A 4 38.44 19.38 9.27
N LYS A 5 37.50 20.24 8.86
CA LYS A 5 36.07 19.90 8.80
C LYS A 5 35.89 18.79 7.77
N GLN A 6 35.60 17.57 8.23
CA GLN A 6 35.19 16.48 7.35
C GLN A 6 33.82 16.83 6.76
N ALA A 7 33.77 16.94 5.43
CA ALA A 7 32.53 17.10 4.69
C ALA A 7 31.69 15.82 4.85
N ILE A 8 30.55 15.94 5.52
CA ILE A 8 29.53 14.90 5.56
C ILE A 8 28.95 14.79 4.14
N VAL A 9 29.46 13.83 3.36
CA VAL A 9 28.90 13.48 2.06
C VAL A 9 27.52 12.86 2.30
N LYS A 10 26.46 13.64 2.08
CA LYS A 10 25.08 13.14 2.05
C LYS A 10 24.93 12.16 0.88
N GLN A 11 25.05 10.87 1.17
CA GLN A 11 24.93 9.78 0.21
C GLN A 11 23.59 9.81 -0.55
N GLY A 12 23.67 9.80 -1.88
CA GLY A 12 22.56 9.77 -2.84
C GLY A 12 21.77 8.46 -2.86
N LYS A 13 20.95 8.19 -1.85
CA LYS A 13 20.06 7.01 -1.79
C LYS A 13 18.79 7.13 -2.66
N SER A 14 18.45 8.33 -3.14
CA SER A 14 17.16 8.60 -3.79
C SER A 14 17.07 8.12 -5.24
N THR A 15 18.13 8.29 -6.03
CA THR A 15 18.11 8.03 -7.48
C THR A 15 18.02 6.54 -7.82
N THR A 16 18.67 5.68 -7.03
CA THR A 16 18.69 4.23 -7.25
C THR A 16 17.33 3.59 -6.98
N ALA A 17 16.64 4.01 -5.91
CA ALA A 17 15.30 3.51 -5.60
C ALA A 17 14.28 3.93 -6.67
N HIS A 18 14.36 5.17 -7.15
CA HIS A 18 13.48 5.65 -8.22
C HIS A 18 13.68 4.86 -9.52
N LYS A 19 14.94 4.61 -9.92
CA LYS A 19 15.25 3.77 -11.09
C LYS A 19 14.72 2.33 -10.95
N ARG A 20 14.84 1.72 -9.76
CA ARG A 20 14.28 0.39 -9.49
C ARG A 20 12.75 0.36 -9.60
N VAL A 21 12.08 1.39 -9.08
CA VAL A 21 10.61 1.52 -9.20
C VAL A 21 10.22 1.61 -10.67
N GLN A 22 10.89 2.46 -11.46
CA GLN A 22 10.61 2.60 -12.89
C GLN A 22 10.85 1.29 -13.66
N GLN A 23 11.92 0.55 -13.35
CA GLN A 23 12.18 -0.75 -13.97
C GLN A 23 11.12 -1.78 -13.58
N MET A 24 10.72 -1.86 -12.31
CA MET A 24 9.68 -2.80 -11.87
C MET A 24 8.29 -2.46 -12.41
N LEU A 25 7.96 -1.18 -12.58
CA LEU A 25 6.73 -0.77 -13.24
C LEU A 25 6.71 -1.14 -14.73
N LYS A 26 7.88 -1.21 -15.39
CA LYS A 26 8.00 -1.66 -16.79
C LYS A 26 7.90 -3.18 -16.94
N THR A 27 8.49 -3.94 -16.01
CA THR A 27 8.43 -5.41 -16.07
C THR A 27 7.12 -5.96 -15.52
N GLU A 28 6.42 -5.19 -14.68
CA GLU A 28 5.20 -5.56 -13.99
C GLU A 28 5.30 -6.84 -13.12
N ILE A 29 6.52 -7.32 -12.83
CA ILE A 29 6.71 -8.59 -12.11
C ILE A 29 6.56 -8.36 -10.60
N VAL A 30 5.42 -8.83 -10.08
CA VAL A 30 5.16 -8.94 -8.63
C VAL A 30 5.73 -10.28 -8.17
N ARG A 31 6.62 -10.25 -7.18
CA ARG A 31 7.19 -11.49 -6.62
C ARG A 31 6.13 -12.24 -5.81
N SER A 32 6.29 -13.56 -5.70
CA SER A 32 5.34 -14.44 -5.02
C SER A 32 5.07 -14.04 -3.56
N ASP A 33 6.08 -13.54 -2.84
CA ASP A 33 5.98 -13.03 -1.47
C ASP A 33 5.12 -11.76 -1.33
N TYR A 34 4.86 -11.05 -2.43
CA TYR A 34 4.01 -9.86 -2.50
C TYR A 34 2.63 -10.14 -3.09
N GLN A 35 2.37 -11.33 -3.63
CA GLN A 35 1.10 -11.67 -4.27
C GLN A 35 -0.07 -11.57 -3.27
N ASP A 36 0.16 -12.01 -2.03
CA ASP A 36 -0.83 -11.92 -0.95
C ASP A 36 -1.12 -10.44 -0.56
N VAL A 37 -0.11 -9.58 -0.64
CA VAL A 37 -0.26 -8.13 -0.41
C VAL A 37 -1.05 -7.48 -1.54
N LEU A 38 -0.82 -7.90 -2.78
CA LEU A 38 -1.56 -7.43 -3.94
C LEU A 38 -3.04 -7.81 -3.83
N ASN A 39 -3.34 -9.08 -3.54
CA ASN A 39 -4.70 -9.54 -3.31
C ASN A 39 -5.39 -8.75 -2.19
N PHE A 40 -4.66 -8.50 -1.10
CA PHE A 40 -5.14 -7.65 -0.01
C PHE A 40 -5.44 -6.22 -0.48
N ALA A 41 -4.53 -5.59 -1.22
CA ALA A 41 -4.67 -4.22 -1.71
C ALA A 41 -5.90 -4.06 -2.62
N VAL A 42 -6.08 -4.98 -3.57
CA VAL A 42 -7.24 -4.98 -4.48
C VAL A 42 -8.52 -5.13 -3.70
N ARG A 43 -8.65 -6.16 -2.85
CA ARG A 43 -9.87 -6.39 -2.05
C ARG A 43 -10.17 -5.20 -1.13
N PHE A 44 -9.15 -4.59 -0.53
CA PHE A 44 -9.30 -3.43 0.35
C PHE A 44 -9.84 -2.21 -0.41
N ASN A 45 -9.22 -1.85 -1.52
CA ASN A 45 -9.61 -0.68 -2.31
C ASN A 45 -10.98 -0.86 -2.98
N THR A 46 -11.27 -2.06 -3.50
CA THR A 46 -12.59 -2.38 -4.08
C THR A 46 -13.72 -2.21 -3.07
N ARG A 47 -13.53 -2.67 -1.82
CA ARG A 47 -14.50 -2.44 -0.74
C ARG A 47 -14.64 -0.97 -0.40
N ARG A 48 -13.53 -0.25 -0.31
CA ARG A 48 -13.55 1.19 -0.03
C ARG A 48 -14.35 1.95 -1.09
N CYS A 49 -14.18 1.62 -2.38
CA CYS A 49 -14.98 2.20 -3.45
C CYS A 49 -16.47 1.88 -3.30
N ARG A 50 -16.84 0.63 -3.00
CA ARG A 50 -18.24 0.25 -2.70
C ARG A 50 -18.82 1.02 -1.52
N ASN A 51 -18.10 1.10 -0.40
CA ASN A 51 -18.56 1.78 0.82
C ASN A 51 -18.70 3.29 0.63
N ASN A 52 -17.95 3.87 -0.33
CA ASN A 52 -18.10 5.27 -0.73
C ASN A 52 -19.23 5.50 -1.74
N GLY A 53 -20.06 4.48 -2.03
CA GLY A 53 -21.18 4.58 -2.97
C GLY A 53 -20.78 4.57 -4.45
N GLN A 54 -19.54 4.20 -4.79
CA GLN A 54 -19.14 4.09 -6.19
C GLN A 54 -19.66 2.79 -6.81
N ILE A 55 -20.24 2.91 -8.01
CA ILE A 55 -20.62 1.76 -8.84
C ILE A 55 -19.34 1.13 -9.37
N LEU A 56 -19.11 -0.14 -9.05
CA LEU A 56 -17.95 -0.89 -9.53
C LEU A 56 -18.15 -1.34 -10.97
N THR A 57 -17.94 -0.43 -11.91
CA THR A 57 -17.81 -0.79 -13.32
C THR A 57 -16.52 -1.59 -13.55
N ASP A 58 -16.47 -2.37 -14.63
CA ASP A 58 -15.25 -3.11 -15.01
C ASP A 58 -14.04 -2.18 -15.22
N SER A 59 -14.28 -0.96 -15.72
CA SER A 59 -13.24 0.06 -15.88
C SER A 59 -12.68 0.52 -14.54
N LEU A 60 -13.54 0.68 -13.53
CA LEU A 60 -13.12 1.06 -12.18
C LEU A 60 -12.37 -0.09 -11.50
N LEU A 61 -12.83 -1.32 -11.65
CA LEU A 61 -12.14 -2.52 -11.15
C LEU A 61 -10.73 -2.65 -11.73
N LYS A 62 -10.56 -2.52 -13.05
CA LYS A 62 -9.25 -2.52 -13.71
C LYS A 62 -8.35 -1.40 -13.20
N THR A 63 -8.92 -0.23 -12.94
CA THR A 63 -8.18 0.91 -12.37
C THR A 63 -7.69 0.60 -10.96
N ILE A 64 -8.54 0.00 -10.12
CA ILE A 64 -8.20 -0.40 -8.75
C ILE A 64 -7.10 -1.47 -8.76
N GLU A 65 -7.22 -2.47 -9.63
CA GLU A 65 -6.21 -3.53 -9.80
C GLU A 65 -4.86 -2.96 -10.22
N LYS A 66 -4.85 -2.11 -11.25
CA LYS A 66 -3.64 -1.45 -11.72
C LYS A 66 -2.99 -0.58 -10.63
N ALA A 67 -3.77 0.30 -9.99
CA ALA A 67 -3.25 1.16 -8.94
C ALA A 67 -2.70 0.36 -7.74
N SER A 68 -3.37 -0.74 -7.39
CA SER A 68 -2.91 -1.64 -6.33
C SER A 68 -1.61 -2.34 -6.71
N ARG A 69 -1.48 -2.79 -7.97
CA ARG A 69 -0.25 -3.39 -8.51
C ARG A 69 0.91 -2.41 -8.52
N ASP A 70 0.70 -1.20 -9.03
CA ASP A 70 1.71 -0.14 -9.09
C ASP A 70 2.23 0.20 -7.69
N TYR A 71 1.33 0.27 -6.70
CA TYR A 71 1.69 0.51 -5.31
C TYR A 71 2.56 -0.61 -4.72
N VAL A 72 2.19 -1.87 -4.97
CA VAL A 72 2.95 -3.03 -4.51
C VAL A 72 4.32 -3.11 -5.19
N LEU A 73 4.40 -2.86 -6.50
CA LEU A 73 5.66 -2.80 -7.24
C LEU A 73 6.57 -1.69 -6.72
N ALA A 74 6.02 -0.50 -6.42
CA ALA A 74 6.78 0.58 -5.82
C ALA A 74 7.27 0.23 -4.40
N GLY A 75 6.48 -0.54 -3.64
CA GLY A 75 6.85 -1.11 -2.35
C GLY A 75 8.02 -2.09 -2.47
N GLN A 76 7.89 -3.05 -3.38
CA GLN A 76 8.88 -4.07 -3.69
C GLN A 76 10.21 -3.46 -4.14
N ALA A 77 10.18 -2.47 -5.03
CA ALA A 77 11.39 -1.78 -5.50
C ALA A 77 12.14 -1.00 -4.40
N LYS A 78 11.43 -0.62 -3.34
CA LYS A 78 11.99 0.01 -2.13
C LYS A 78 12.39 -1.01 -1.06
N ASN A 79 12.33 -2.31 -1.36
CA ASN A 79 12.57 -3.39 -0.40
C ASN A 79 11.69 -3.29 0.86
N MET A 80 10.48 -2.73 0.74
CA MET A 80 9.54 -2.71 1.87
C MET A 80 9.01 -4.12 2.11
N SER A 81 8.91 -4.53 3.37
CA SER A 81 8.35 -5.84 3.68
C SER A 81 6.86 -5.92 3.30
N PRO A 82 6.35 -7.11 2.90
CA PRO A 82 4.93 -7.32 2.67
C PRO A 82 4.02 -6.81 3.80
N ARG A 83 4.44 -7.02 5.05
CA ARG A 83 3.73 -6.55 6.26
C ARG A 83 3.66 -5.03 6.35
N GLU A 84 4.72 -4.32 6.00
CA GLU A 84 4.74 -2.86 6.00
C GLU A 84 3.86 -2.27 4.91
N ILE A 85 3.87 -2.86 3.72
CA ILE A 85 2.99 -2.42 2.61
C ILE A 85 1.52 -2.55 3.03
N LYS A 86 1.12 -3.70 3.60
CA LYS A 86 -0.23 -3.89 4.14
C LYS A 86 -0.60 -2.83 5.18
N ARG A 87 0.29 -2.56 6.15
CA ARG A 87 0.06 -1.52 7.17
C ARG A 87 -0.16 -0.14 6.55
N LYS A 88 0.62 0.22 5.53
CA LYS A 88 0.49 1.52 4.83
C LYS A 88 -0.82 1.62 4.05
N ILE A 89 -1.28 0.53 3.43
CA ILE A 89 -2.59 0.46 2.76
C ILE A 89 -3.72 0.69 3.77
N VAL A 90 -3.69 0.01 4.92
CA VAL A 90 -4.69 0.21 5.98
C VAL A 90 -4.67 1.66 6.50
N ALA A 91 -3.48 2.21 6.72
CA ALA A 91 -3.31 3.59 7.18
C ALA A 91 -3.86 4.62 6.17
N SER A 92 -3.74 4.37 4.86
CA SER A 92 -4.32 5.25 3.83
C SER A 92 -5.84 5.19 3.80
N GLY A 93 -6.44 4.06 4.23
CA GLY A 93 -7.87 3.93 4.55
C GLY A 93 -8.31 4.86 5.67
N ARG A 94 -7.57 4.86 6.78
CA ARG A 94 -7.91 5.61 8.00
C ARG A 94 -7.82 7.13 7.84
N ARG A 95 -7.00 7.64 6.92
CA ARG A 95 -6.86 9.09 6.63
C ARG A 95 -7.97 9.66 5.74
N SER A 96 -8.92 8.83 5.30
CA SER A 96 -10.10 9.27 4.56
C SER A 96 -10.98 10.16 5.44
N ARG A 97 -11.30 11.38 4.98
CA ARG A 97 -12.28 12.29 5.65
C ARG A 97 -13.67 11.65 5.78
N ASN A 98 -14.02 10.79 4.83
CA ASN A 98 -15.20 9.95 4.90
C ASN A 98 -14.79 8.71 5.70
N TYR A 99 -15.25 8.65 6.96
CA TYR A 99 -15.17 7.46 7.82
C TYR A 99 -15.50 6.23 6.98
N THR A 100 -14.47 5.51 6.52
CA THR A 100 -14.72 4.27 5.77
C THR A 100 -15.26 3.31 6.80
N ALA A 101 -16.58 3.14 6.83
CA ALA A 101 -17.23 2.16 7.67
C ALA A 101 -16.56 0.82 7.38
N TRP A 102 -15.73 0.38 8.33
CA TRP A 102 -15.05 -0.90 8.22
C TRP A 102 -16.05 -1.96 8.63
N THR A 103 -16.71 -2.55 7.65
CA THR A 103 -17.51 -3.75 7.88
C THR A 103 -16.56 -4.93 7.99
N SER A 104 -16.51 -5.55 9.16
CA SER A 104 -15.63 -6.67 9.43
C SER A 104 -15.90 -7.81 8.47
N ASP A 105 -14.88 -8.25 7.76
CA ASP A 105 -14.96 -9.37 6.83
C ASP A 105 -14.19 -10.55 7.38
N VAL A 106 -14.90 -11.61 7.74
CA VAL A 106 -14.32 -12.76 8.45
C VAL A 106 -13.19 -13.42 7.64
N ASP A 107 -13.29 -13.46 6.31
CA ASP A 107 -12.25 -14.04 5.46
C ASP A 107 -11.01 -13.14 5.35
N LEU A 108 -11.21 -11.83 5.22
CA LEU A 108 -10.12 -10.86 5.12
C LEU A 108 -9.44 -10.65 6.49
N GLU A 109 -10.21 -10.65 7.57
CA GLU A 109 -9.73 -10.52 8.95
C GLU A 109 -9.07 -11.79 9.46
N GLY A 110 -9.63 -12.96 9.11
CA GLY A 110 -9.06 -14.27 9.43
C GLY A 110 -7.74 -14.52 8.72
N LYS A 111 -7.63 -14.15 7.42
CA LYS A 111 -6.37 -14.27 6.66
C LYS A 111 -5.36 -13.16 6.97
N HIS A 112 -5.81 -12.00 7.43
CA HIS A 112 -4.93 -10.85 7.67
C HIS A 112 -5.25 -10.17 9.01
N SER A 113 -4.54 -10.58 10.07
CA SER A 113 -4.72 -10.03 11.44
C SER A 113 -4.58 -8.52 11.57
N LEU A 114 -4.03 -7.82 10.58
CA LEU A 114 -3.96 -6.34 10.55
C LEU A 114 -5.35 -5.68 10.41
N MET A 115 -6.38 -6.47 10.10
CA MET A 115 -7.77 -6.06 9.91
C MET A 115 -8.68 -6.55 11.03
N ALA A 116 -8.27 -7.59 11.76
CA ALA A 116 -9.03 -8.15 12.87
C ALA A 116 -9.16 -7.12 14.00
N GLY A 117 -10.41 -6.85 14.41
CA GLY A 117 -10.69 -6.02 15.58
C GLY A 117 -10.64 -4.51 15.36
N VAL A 118 -10.72 -4.00 14.12
CA VAL A 118 -10.98 -2.55 13.89
C VAL A 118 -12.46 -2.24 14.18
N LYS A 119 -12.89 -2.44 15.44
CA LYS A 119 -14.08 -1.81 15.99
C LYS A 119 -13.69 -0.41 16.45
N GLY A 120 -14.19 0.61 15.77
CA GLY A 120 -13.94 1.99 16.17
C GLY A 120 -14.97 2.95 15.62
N ARG A 121 -16.10 3.09 16.30
CA ARG A 121 -16.79 4.38 16.36
C ARG A 121 -15.88 5.31 17.18
N VAL A 122 -15.42 6.41 16.60
CA VAL A 122 -14.73 7.47 17.34
C VAL A 122 -15.78 8.51 17.74
N LYS A 123 -15.68 8.97 18.98
CA LYS A 123 -16.77 9.50 19.84
C LYS A 123 -17.14 10.95 19.52
N ALA A 124 -18.45 11.19 19.56
CA ALA A 124 -19.25 12.43 19.66
C ALA A 124 -18.83 13.63 18.79
#